data_AF-A0A9P4MZ15-F1
#
_entry.id   AF-A0A9P4MZ15-F1
#
_cell.length_a   1.000
_cell.length_b   1.000
_cell.length_c   1.000
_cell.angle_alpha   90.00
_cell.angle_beta   90.00
_cell.angle_gamma   90.00
#
_symmetry.space_group_name_H-M   'P 1'
#
loop_
_entity.id
_entity.type
_entity.pdbx_description
1 polymer ?
#
loop_
_entity_poly.entity_id
_entity_poly.type
_entity_poly.pdbx_seq_one_letter_code
_entity_poly.pdbx_strand_id
1 'polypeptide(L)'
;YIALSYVWGGIKMLQTTLSNLKQLKRPGSLIREAGKLPQAILDAMDIAEALNERFLWVDSLCIIQDDAISKHSQISSMNIVYGQAALTLIAMDGENANS
;
A
#
# COMPACT_ATOMS: atom_id res chain seq x y z
N TYR A 1 -4.27 0.27 12.93
CA TYR A 1 -3.66 0.21 11.60
C TYR A 1 -3.16 1.59 11.24
N ILE A 2 -2.05 1.63 10.53
CA ILE A 2 -1.48 2.87 10.01
C ILE A 2 -1.68 2.92 8.50
N ALA A 3 -1.74 4.11 7.92
CA ALA A 3 -1.87 4.30 6.48
C ALA A 3 -0.60 4.93 5.91
N LEU A 4 -0.23 4.56 4.68
CA LEU A 4 0.87 5.19 3.94
C LEU A 4 0.30 6.12 2.86
N SER A 5 0.74 7.37 2.87
CA SER A 5 0.55 8.35 1.82
C SER A 5 1.89 8.62 1.14
N TYR A 6 1.97 8.36 -0.17
CA TYR A 6 3.20 8.44 -0.95
C TYR A 6 2.88 8.69 -2.42
N VAL A 7 3.88 9.15 -3.18
CA VAL A 7 3.76 9.34 -4.62
C VAL A 7 4.10 8.05 -5.33
N TRP A 8 3.20 7.54 -6.18
CA TRP A 8 3.47 6.34 -6.98
C TRP A 8 4.54 6.60 -8.05
N GLY A 9 4.42 7.73 -8.75
CA GLY A 9 5.24 8.07 -9.92
C GLY A 9 4.96 7.19 -11.15
N GLY A 10 5.88 7.18 -12.10
CA GLY A 10 5.79 6.42 -13.36
C GLY A 10 6.39 5.02 -13.33
N ILE A 11 6.65 4.46 -12.15
CA ILE A 11 7.35 3.19 -12.00
C ILE A 11 6.39 1.99 -12.01
N LYS A 12 6.91 0.83 -12.42
CA LYS A 12 6.20 -0.45 -12.22
C LYS A 12 6.47 -0.96 -10.82
N MET A 13 5.42 -1.07 -10.02
CA MET A 13 5.46 -1.62 -8.67
C MET A 13 4.37 -2.67 -8.48
N LEU A 14 4.45 -3.44 -7.39
CA LEU A 14 3.43 -4.41 -7.05
C LEU A 14 2.07 -3.72 -6.89
N GLN A 15 1.07 -4.23 -7.60
CA GLN A 15 -0.30 -3.77 -7.53
C GLN A 15 -1.21 -4.98 -7.35
N THR A 16 -2.22 -4.84 -6.50
CA THR A 16 -3.24 -5.86 -6.35
C THR A 16 -4.18 -5.82 -7.55
N THR A 17 -4.35 -6.95 -8.20
CA THR A 17 -5.27 -7.18 -9.31
C THR A 17 -6.18 -8.36 -8.98
N LEU A 18 -7.28 -8.52 -9.70
CA LEU A 18 -8.18 -9.68 -9.52
C LEU A 18 -7.43 -11.01 -9.70
N SER A 19 -6.46 -11.05 -10.61
CA SER A 19 -5.67 -12.25 -10.91
C SER A 19 -4.70 -12.63 -9.79
N ASN A 20 -4.10 -11.66 -9.10
CA ASN A 20 -3.10 -11.92 -8.05
C ASN A 20 -3.66 -11.82 -6.61
N LEU A 21 -4.90 -11.34 -6.42
CA LEU A 21 -5.53 -11.15 -5.12
C LEU A 21 -5.48 -12.40 -4.23
N LYS A 22 -5.80 -13.57 -4.80
CA LYS A 22 -5.78 -14.84 -4.06
C LYS A 22 -4.38 -15.22 -3.58
N GLN A 23 -3.34 -14.85 -4.34
CA GLN A 23 -1.95 -15.10 -3.98
C GLN A 23 -1.49 -14.10 -2.91
N LEU A 24 -1.82 -12.81 -3.07
CA LEU A 24 -1.43 -11.76 -2.12
C LEU A 24 -2.09 -11.94 -0.74
N LYS A 25 -3.25 -12.59 -0.65
CA LYS A 25 -3.89 -12.94 0.63
C LYS A 25 -3.20 -14.07 1.42
N ARG A 26 -2.25 -14.80 0.83
CA ARG A 26 -1.56 -15.91 1.51
C ARG A 26 -0.50 -15.36 2.49
N PRO A 27 -0.29 -15.99 3.65
CA PRO A 27 0.82 -15.63 4.55
C PRO A 27 2.18 -15.66 3.83
N GLY A 28 2.98 -14.63 4.03
CA GLY A 28 4.31 -14.49 3.41
C GLY A 28 4.30 -14.16 1.91
N SER A 29 3.16 -13.80 1.33
CA SER A 29 3.04 -13.40 -0.08
C SER A 29 3.94 -12.21 -0.43
N LEU A 30 3.96 -11.17 0.42
CA LEU A 30 4.76 -9.96 0.21
C LEU A 30 6.26 -10.22 0.23
N ILE A 31 6.72 -11.20 1.02
CA ILE A 31 8.13 -11.62 1.05
C ILE A 31 8.56 -12.15 -0.33
N ARG A 32 7.67 -12.89 -1.01
CA ARG A 32 7.94 -13.42 -2.36
C ARG A 32 7.96 -12.33 -3.42
N GLU A 33 7.25 -11.24 -3.19
CA GLU A 33 7.13 -10.10 -4.10
C GLU A 33 8.01 -8.91 -3.67
N ALA A 34 8.91 -9.10 -2.70
CA ALA A 34 9.69 -8.01 -2.09
C ALA A 34 10.47 -7.20 -3.12
N GLY A 35 11.01 -7.83 -4.17
CA GLY A 35 11.71 -7.13 -5.26
C GLY A 35 10.82 -6.26 -6.16
N LYS A 36 9.50 -6.26 -5.95
CA LYS A 36 8.53 -5.39 -6.63
C LYS A 36 7.90 -4.37 -5.68
N LEU A 37 8.23 -4.43 -4.39
CA LEU A 37 7.81 -3.44 -3.41
C LEU A 37 8.76 -2.24 -3.52
N PRO A 38 8.22 -1.03 -3.65
CA PRO A 38 9.00 0.18 -3.69
C PRO A 38 9.51 0.55 -2.29
N GLN A 39 10.56 1.38 -2.24
CA GLN A 39 11.24 1.72 -0.99
C GLN A 39 10.30 2.34 0.05
N ALA A 40 9.40 3.24 -0.35
CA ALA A 40 8.44 3.86 0.57
C ALA A 40 7.53 2.83 1.28
N ILE A 41 7.21 1.71 0.62
CA ILE A 41 6.41 0.64 1.23
C ILE A 41 7.25 -0.18 2.20
N LEU A 42 8.52 -0.46 1.86
CA LEU A 42 9.44 -1.16 2.76
C LEU A 42 9.70 -0.35 4.04
N ASP A 43 9.99 0.93 3.90
CA ASP A 43 10.21 1.84 5.04
C ASP A 43 8.96 1.93 5.92
N ALA A 44 7.77 1.97 5.31
CA ALA A 44 6.51 1.97 6.05
C ALA A 44 6.26 0.66 6.80
N MET A 45 6.70 -0.48 6.27
CA MET A 45 6.63 -1.78 6.96
C MET A 45 7.56 -1.80 8.17
N ASP A 46 8.80 -1.31 8.02
CA ASP A 46 9.77 -1.22 9.11
C ASP A 46 9.29 -0.29 10.22
N ILE A 47 8.68 0.85 9.87
CA ILE A 47 8.08 1.78 10.84
C ILE A 47 6.87 1.14 11.53
N ALA A 48 6.02 0.41 10.79
CA ALA A 48 4.88 -0.30 11.39
C ALA A 48 5.35 -1.32 12.44
N GLU A 49 6.40 -2.07 12.13
CA GLU A 49 7.02 -3.02 13.05
C GLU A 49 7.62 -2.30 14.28
N ALA A 50 8.35 -1.21 14.09
CA ALA A 50 8.93 -0.42 15.18
C ALA A 50 7.86 0.19 16.11
N LEU A 51 6.68 0.52 15.57
CA LEU A 51 5.52 0.99 16.32
C LEU A 51 4.68 -0.14 16.94
N ASN A 52 5.06 -1.40 16.73
CA ASN A 52 4.33 -2.59 17.16
C ASN A 52 2.89 -2.63 16.60
N GLU A 53 2.68 -2.04 15.41
CA GLU A 53 1.42 -2.00 14.69
C GLU A 53 1.36 -3.13 13.66
N ARG A 54 0.34 -3.98 13.79
CA ARG A 54 0.22 -5.19 12.95
C ARG A 54 -0.28 -4.91 11.53
N PHE A 55 -0.94 -3.78 11.33
CA PHE A 55 -1.69 -3.51 10.11
C PHE A 55 -1.23 -2.20 9.47
N LEU A 56 -0.74 -2.30 8.23
CA LEU A 56 -0.39 -1.19 7.36
C LEU A 56 -1.33 -1.20 6.16
N TRP A 57 -1.94 -0.06 5.87
CA TRP A 57 -2.74 0.15 4.68
C TRP A 57 -1.90 0.88 3.63
N VAL A 58 -1.86 0.29 2.43
CA VAL A 58 -1.19 0.85 1.25
C VAL A 58 -2.13 0.76 0.07
N ASP A 59 -2.40 1.87 -0.59
CA ASP A 59 -3.35 1.94 -1.72
C ASP A 59 -3.10 0.90 -2.83
N SER A 60 -1.86 0.72 -3.27
CA SER A 60 -1.47 -0.19 -4.35
C SER A 60 -1.70 -1.66 -4.01
N LEU A 61 -1.69 -2.00 -2.72
CA LEU A 61 -1.86 -3.37 -2.21
C LEU A 61 -3.28 -3.63 -1.68
N CYS A 62 -3.93 -2.63 -1.10
CA CYS A 62 -5.24 -2.76 -0.47
C CYS A 62 -6.40 -2.47 -1.43
N ILE A 63 -6.13 -1.82 -2.56
CA ILE A 63 -7.12 -1.55 -3.61
C ILE A 63 -6.87 -2.45 -4.83
N ILE A 64 -7.93 -3.02 -5.37
CA ILE A 64 -7.89 -3.80 -6.62
C ILE A 64 -7.79 -2.82 -7.79
N GLN A 65 -6.67 -2.81 -8.49
CA GLN A 65 -6.31 -1.77 -9.46
C GLN A 65 -6.94 -1.95 -10.83
N ASP A 66 -7.28 -3.19 -11.21
CA ASP A 66 -7.84 -3.57 -12.51
C ASP A 66 -9.37 -3.64 -12.54
N ASP A 67 -10.04 -3.37 -11.41
CA ASP A 67 -11.50 -3.25 -11.33
C ASP A 67 -11.90 -1.77 -11.16
N ALA A 68 -12.21 -1.11 -12.27
CA ALA A 68 -12.49 0.33 -12.29
C ALA A 68 -13.64 0.75 -11.37
N ILE A 69 -14.68 -0.08 -11.23
CA ILE A 69 -15.85 0.24 -10.41
C ILE A 69 -15.47 0.17 -8.92
N SER A 70 -14.87 -0.95 -8.50
CA SER A 70 -14.42 -1.12 -7.11
C SER A 70 -13.34 -0.11 -6.75
N LYS A 71 -12.40 0.14 -7.66
CA LYS A 71 -11.34 1.13 -7.48
C LYS A 71 -11.91 2.52 -7.23
N HIS A 72 -12.87 2.97 -8.05
CA HIS A 72 -13.47 4.29 -7.87
C HIS A 72 -14.22 4.41 -6.54
N SER A 73 -14.94 3.37 -6.14
CA SER A 73 -15.63 3.31 -4.84
C SER A 73 -14.66 3.37 -3.65
N GLN A 74 -13.56 2.61 -3.73
CA GLN A 74 -12.53 2.59 -2.68
C GLN A 74 -11.75 3.90 -2.61
N ILE A 75 -11.42 4.51 -3.75
CA ILE A 75 -10.79 5.84 -3.80
C ILE A 75 -11.71 6.89 -3.19
N SER A 76 -13.00 6.85 -3.51
CA SER A 76 -13.99 7.77 -2.93
C SER A 76 -14.10 7.63 -1.41
N SER A 77 -13.74 6.46 -0.87
CA SER A 77 -13.74 6.14 0.56
C SER A 77 -12.37 6.33 1.23
N MET A 78 -11.32 6.78 0.51
CA MET A 78 -9.98 6.95 1.08
C MET A 78 -9.96 7.95 2.23
N ASN A 79 -10.81 8.97 2.21
CA ASN A 79 -10.96 9.91 3.32
C ASN A 79 -11.33 9.22 4.64
N ILE A 80 -12.16 8.18 4.59
CA ILE A 80 -12.55 7.39 5.76
C ILE A 80 -11.36 6.52 6.20
N VAL A 81 -10.63 5.92 5.27
CA VAL A 81 -9.44 5.11 5.59
C VAL A 81 -8.39 5.94 6.32
N TYR A 82 -8.02 7.10 5.78
CA TYR A 82 -7.07 7.99 6.46
C TYR A 82 -7.63 8.53 7.79
N GLY A 83 -8.92 8.86 7.83
CA GLY A 83 -9.57 9.37 9.06
C GLY A 83 -9.77 8.33 10.17
N GLN A 84 -9.69 7.03 9.85
CA GLN A 84 -9.79 5.93 10.82
C GLN A 84 -8.43 5.28 11.11
N ALA A 85 -7.36 5.71 10.42
CA ALA A 85 -6.01 5.25 10.71
C ALA A 85 -5.52 5.85 12.04
N ALA A 86 -4.82 5.03 12.84
CA ALA A 86 -4.23 5.51 14.09
C ALA A 86 -3.08 6.52 13.83
N LEU A 87 -2.39 6.33 12.72
CA LEU A 87 -1.32 7.19 12.22
C LEU A 87 -1.33 7.15 10.68
N THR A 88 -0.96 8.25 10.04
CA THR A 88 -0.65 8.28 8.61
C THR A 88 0.82 8.63 8.42
N LEU A 89 1.57 7.73 7.79
CA LEU A 89 2.93 7.98 7.34
C LEU A 89 2.88 8.71 6.00
N ILE A 90 3.67 9.76 5.85
CA ILE A 90 3.72 10.56 4.63
C ILE A 90 5.15 10.55 4.11
N ALA A 91 5.36 9.99 2.91
CA ALA A 91 6.59 10.17 2.16
C ALA A 91 6.58 11.58 1.56
N MET A 92 7.33 12.50 2.19
CA MET A 92 7.22 13.94 1.95
C MET A 92 7.87 14.42 0.64
N ASP A 93 8.97 13.79 0.24
CA ASP A 93 9.76 14.14 -0.94
C ASP A 93 10.10 12.86 -1.69
N GLY A 94 10.10 12.93 -3.01
CA GLY A 94 10.18 11.75 -3.87
C GLY A 94 9.43 11.92 -5.20
N GLU A 95 10.13 11.69 -6.32
CA GLU A 95 9.50 11.72 -7.65
C GLU A 95 8.62 10.49 -7.90
N ASN A 96 8.90 9.39 -7.18
CA ASN A 96 8.21 8.12 -7.29
C ASN A 96 8.37 7.30 -6.00
N ALA A 97 7.71 6.15 -5.91
CA ALA A 97 7.67 5.39 -4.65
C ALA A 97 9.02 4.79 -4.22
N ASN A 98 10.06 4.82 -5.06
CA ASN A 98 11.41 4.35 -4.73
C ASN A 98 12.36 5.45 -4.23
N SER A 99 11.99 6.72 -4.35
CA SER A 99 12.86 7.88 -4.11
C SER A 99 12.34 8.76 -3.00
#